data_AF-A0A2M8GGJ5-F1
#
_entry.id   AF-A0A2M8GGJ5-F1
#
_cell.length_a   1.000
_cell.length_b   1.000
_cell.length_c   1.000
_cell.angle_alpha   90.00
_cell.angle_beta   90.00
_cell.angle_gamma   90.00
#
_symmetry.space_group_name_H-M   'P 1'
#
loop_
_entity.id
_entity.type
_entity.pdbx_description
1 polymer ?
#
loop_
_entity_poly.entity_id
_entity_poly.type
_entity_poly.pdbx_seq_one_letter_code
_entity_poly.pdbx_strand_id
1 'polypeptide(L)'
;MNPELIDTLIVKNETKIVFLIMDGLGGLPTEKSEQTELEAARTPHLDALVRKSVCGLLNPIGYGITPGSGPAHFALFGYDPIRNNVGRGLLSAAGIDFPMTERDLFMRVNFATIDLDHQGRIADRRAGRIDNETNRRLCRKLHERVRLTSGMEVFFETEKEHRALFVLRGDNLREEIEETDPQQTGVPPFPPRPLIPEAENTAVAIEELVEKAKEALADEEKANMILLRGYARYRRFPGIGERFGLNPLAIANYPMYRG
;
A
#
# COMPACT_ATOMS: atom_id res chain seq x y z
N MET A 1 -3.18 -24.66 -6.01
CA MET A 1 -2.27 -25.46 -5.17
C MET A 1 -2.53 -25.02 -3.72
N ASN A 2 -2.67 -25.93 -2.75
CA ASN A 2 -2.86 -25.50 -1.36
C ASN A 2 -1.55 -24.84 -0.88
N PRO A 3 -1.50 -23.52 -0.61
CA PRO A 3 -0.26 -22.84 -0.22
C PRO A 3 0.37 -23.45 1.03
N GLU A 4 -0.46 -24.02 1.91
CA GLU A 4 -0.09 -24.64 3.18
C GLU A 4 0.64 -25.98 2.99
N LEU A 5 0.50 -26.64 1.82
CA LEU A 5 1.17 -27.91 1.54
C LEU A 5 2.70 -27.72 1.48
N ILE A 6 3.16 -26.59 0.94
CA ILE A 6 4.61 -26.30 0.82
C ILE A 6 5.23 -26.21 2.22
N ASP A 7 4.50 -25.62 3.17
CA ASP A 7 4.96 -25.46 4.55
C ASP A 7 5.23 -26.83 5.22
N THR A 8 4.58 -27.92 4.77
CA THR A 8 4.80 -29.28 5.29
C THR A 8 5.95 -30.04 4.64
N LEU A 9 6.47 -29.53 3.51
CA LEU A 9 7.47 -30.22 2.67
C LEU A 9 8.87 -29.62 2.80
N ILE A 10 9.06 -28.68 3.73
CA ILE A 10 10.32 -27.95 3.90
C ILE A 10 11.44 -28.91 4.35
N VAL A 11 12.52 -28.94 3.59
CA VAL A 11 13.77 -29.62 3.96
C VAL A 11 14.91 -28.62 3.91
N LYS A 12 15.45 -28.26 5.08
CA LYS A 12 16.57 -27.32 5.19
C LYS A 12 17.84 -27.95 4.60
N ASN A 13 18.58 -27.17 3.82
CA ASN A 13 19.87 -27.53 3.28
C ASN A 13 20.76 -26.28 3.10
N GLU A 14 21.98 -26.47 2.58
CA GLU A 14 22.99 -25.41 2.45
C GLU A 14 23.10 -24.81 1.03
N THR A 15 22.19 -25.19 0.12
CA THR A 15 22.19 -24.64 -1.24
C THR A 15 21.67 -23.20 -1.25
N LYS A 16 22.17 -22.39 -2.20
CA LYS A 16 21.77 -20.99 -2.36
C LYS A 16 20.84 -20.84 -3.55
N ILE A 17 19.82 -20.00 -3.38
CA ILE A 17 18.86 -19.66 -4.43
C ILE A 17 19.07 -18.20 -4.81
N VAL A 18 19.18 -17.93 -6.11
CA VAL A 18 19.09 -16.58 -6.66
C VAL A 18 17.76 -16.48 -7.38
N PHE A 19 16.84 -15.67 -6.84
CA PHE A 19 15.55 -15.42 -7.46
C PHE A 19 15.55 -14.01 -8.06
N LEU A 20 15.61 -13.93 -9.39
CA LEU A 20 15.66 -12.67 -10.14
C LEU A 20 14.29 -12.35 -10.72
N ILE A 21 13.74 -11.21 -10.35
CA ILE A 21 12.48 -10.68 -10.88
C ILE A 21 12.81 -9.52 -11.82
N MET A 22 12.46 -9.66 -13.09
CA MET A 22 12.53 -8.57 -14.08
C MET A 22 11.13 -7.97 -14.22
N ASP A 23 10.92 -6.82 -13.58
CA ASP A 23 9.61 -6.16 -13.57
C ASP A 23 9.20 -5.72 -14.99
N GLY A 24 7.94 -5.99 -15.35
CA GLY A 24 7.41 -5.65 -16.67
C GLY A 24 8.06 -6.36 -17.85
N LEU A 25 8.73 -7.51 -17.66
CA LEU A 25 9.44 -8.23 -18.73
C LEU A 25 8.53 -8.70 -19.88
N GLY A 26 7.28 -9.05 -19.56
CA GLY A 26 6.33 -9.53 -20.55
C GLY A 26 6.01 -8.46 -21.60
N GLY A 27 6.15 -8.84 -22.86
CA GLY A 27 5.94 -7.97 -24.02
C GLY A 27 4.89 -8.52 -24.98
N LEU A 28 4.55 -7.72 -26.00
CA LEU A 28 3.67 -8.14 -27.09
C LEU A 28 4.27 -7.72 -28.44
N PRO A 29 4.12 -8.54 -29.50
CA PRO A 29 4.41 -8.09 -30.85
C PRO A 29 3.60 -6.85 -31.20
N THR A 30 4.14 -6.02 -32.10
CA THR A 30 3.49 -4.80 -32.56
C THR A 30 3.25 -4.85 -34.06
N GLU A 31 2.49 -3.91 -34.61
CA GLU A 31 2.33 -3.80 -36.07
C GLU A 31 3.67 -3.63 -36.81
N LYS A 32 4.73 -3.19 -36.10
CA LYS A 32 6.06 -2.94 -36.66
C LYS A 32 7.04 -4.10 -36.49
N SER A 33 6.70 -5.12 -35.70
CA SER A 33 7.59 -6.25 -35.37
C SER A 33 6.79 -7.45 -34.89
N GLU A 34 7.07 -8.62 -35.47
CA GLU A 34 6.52 -9.91 -35.02
C GLU A 34 7.14 -10.39 -33.69
N GLN A 35 8.25 -9.79 -33.26
CA GLN A 35 8.92 -10.10 -32.01
C GLN A 35 8.41 -9.20 -30.87
N THR A 36 8.34 -9.77 -29.66
CA THR A 36 8.26 -9.02 -28.40
C THR A 36 9.56 -8.23 -28.13
N GLU A 37 9.51 -7.31 -27.19
CA GLU A 37 10.67 -6.52 -26.76
C GLU A 37 11.83 -7.40 -26.27
N LEU A 38 11.53 -8.49 -25.54
CA LEU A 38 12.54 -9.43 -25.06
C LEU A 38 13.17 -10.23 -26.20
N GLU A 39 12.38 -10.66 -27.19
CA GLU A 39 12.87 -11.41 -28.35
C GLU A 39 13.72 -10.55 -29.30
N ALA A 40 13.40 -9.26 -29.40
CA ALA A 40 14.18 -8.30 -30.19
C ALA A 40 15.49 -7.89 -29.50
N ALA A 41 15.55 -7.99 -28.16
CA ALA A 41 16.73 -7.62 -27.39
C ALA A 41 17.87 -8.62 -27.56
N ARG A 42 19.12 -8.12 -27.61
CA ARG A 42 20.31 -8.97 -27.63
C ARG A 42 20.66 -9.44 -26.22
N THR A 43 20.22 -10.65 -25.85
CA THR A 43 20.34 -11.20 -24.49
C THR A 43 21.25 -12.45 -24.37
N PRO A 44 22.52 -12.41 -24.81
CA PRO A 44 23.35 -13.62 -24.97
C PRO A 44 23.55 -14.42 -23.66
N HIS A 45 23.53 -13.75 -22.50
CA HIS A 45 23.65 -14.40 -21.21
C HIS A 45 22.37 -15.13 -20.79
N LEU A 46 21.19 -14.54 -21.06
CA LEU A 46 19.90 -15.17 -20.78
C LEU A 46 19.70 -16.36 -21.74
N ASP A 47 20.04 -16.18 -23.02
CA ASP A 47 19.95 -17.22 -24.04
C ASP A 47 20.83 -18.43 -23.69
N ALA A 48 22.06 -18.18 -23.22
CA ALA A 48 22.98 -19.21 -22.77
C ALA A 48 22.49 -19.91 -21.49
N LEU A 49 21.82 -19.20 -20.58
CA LEU A 49 21.23 -19.76 -19.38
C LEU A 49 20.05 -20.68 -19.72
N VAL A 50 19.14 -20.23 -20.59
CA VAL A 50 17.96 -20.98 -21.01
C VAL A 50 18.31 -22.33 -21.63
N ARG A 51 19.36 -22.40 -22.46
CA ARG A 51 19.81 -23.64 -23.12
C ARG A 51 20.22 -24.78 -22.18
N LYS A 52 20.53 -24.47 -20.92
CA LYS A 52 20.95 -25.42 -19.87
C LYS A 52 19.97 -25.47 -18.69
N SER A 53 18.77 -24.91 -18.86
CA SER A 53 17.78 -24.73 -17.80
C SER A 53 16.43 -25.30 -18.21
N VAL A 54 15.46 -25.24 -17.30
CA VAL A 54 14.05 -25.52 -17.58
C VAL A 54 13.31 -24.20 -17.73
N CYS A 55 12.50 -24.09 -18.79
CA CYS A 55 11.66 -22.92 -19.05
C CYS A 55 10.18 -23.27 -18.92
N GLY A 56 9.38 -22.25 -18.61
CA GLY A 56 7.94 -22.35 -18.51
C GLY A 56 7.29 -20.97 -18.47
N LEU A 57 5.96 -20.97 -18.50
CA LEU A 57 5.16 -19.77 -18.34
C LEU A 57 4.64 -19.69 -16.91
N LEU A 58 4.64 -18.49 -16.35
CA LEU A 58 4.09 -18.22 -15.04
C LEU A 58 2.84 -17.33 -15.18
N ASN A 59 1.73 -17.78 -14.62
CA ASN A 59 0.58 -16.94 -14.37
C ASN A 59 0.53 -16.64 -12.86
N PRO A 60 0.90 -15.43 -12.41
CA PRO A 60 1.08 -15.15 -10.99
C PRO A 60 -0.23 -15.14 -10.20
N ILE A 61 -1.36 -14.80 -10.81
CA ILE A 61 -2.63 -14.66 -10.08
C ILE A 61 -3.68 -15.65 -10.58
N GLY A 62 -3.96 -15.65 -11.88
CA GLY A 62 -5.03 -16.44 -12.48
C GLY A 62 -5.34 -15.99 -13.90
N TYR A 63 -6.04 -16.82 -14.65
CA TYR A 63 -6.38 -16.51 -16.05
C TYR A 63 -7.31 -15.30 -16.13
N GLY A 64 -6.97 -14.33 -17.00
CA GLY A 64 -7.75 -13.11 -17.20
C GLY A 64 -7.59 -12.06 -16.09
N ILE A 65 -6.74 -12.29 -15.08
CA ILE A 65 -6.51 -11.33 -14.00
C ILE A 65 -5.21 -10.57 -14.28
N THR A 66 -5.32 -9.26 -14.49
CA THR A 66 -4.13 -8.40 -14.63
C THR A 66 -3.53 -8.15 -13.24
N PRO A 67 -2.28 -8.59 -12.98
CA PRO A 67 -1.66 -8.39 -11.68
C PRO A 67 -1.24 -6.94 -11.48
N GLY A 68 -1.53 -6.39 -10.30
CA GLY A 68 -0.76 -5.26 -9.75
C GLY A 68 0.54 -5.77 -9.13
N SER A 69 1.56 -4.91 -9.04
CA SER A 69 2.90 -5.31 -8.56
C SER A 69 2.87 -5.93 -7.15
N GLY A 70 2.04 -5.44 -6.23
CA GLY A 70 1.91 -6.01 -4.87
C GLY A 70 1.43 -7.48 -4.89
N PRO A 71 0.22 -7.77 -5.37
CA PRO A 71 -0.28 -9.15 -5.51
C PRO A 71 0.66 -10.06 -6.31
N ALA A 72 1.31 -9.55 -7.37
CA ALA A 72 2.26 -10.34 -8.17
C ALA A 72 3.45 -10.82 -7.35
N HIS A 73 4.06 -9.93 -6.56
CA HIS A 73 5.21 -10.28 -5.72
C HIS A 73 4.83 -11.23 -4.59
N PHE A 74 3.65 -11.06 -3.99
CA PHE A 74 3.12 -12.01 -3.00
C PHE A 74 3.01 -13.42 -3.58
N ALA A 75 2.45 -13.54 -4.80
CA ALA A 75 2.38 -14.82 -5.48
C ALA A 75 3.76 -15.41 -5.79
N LEU A 76 4.71 -14.59 -6.26
CA LEU A 76 6.10 -15.01 -6.52
C LEU A 76 6.80 -15.50 -5.26
N PHE A 77 6.49 -14.91 -4.12
CA PHE A 77 6.99 -15.32 -2.80
C PHE A 77 6.18 -16.49 -2.18
N GLY A 78 5.25 -17.07 -2.94
CA GLY A 78 4.47 -18.24 -2.57
C GLY A 78 3.28 -17.94 -1.66
N TYR A 79 2.93 -16.69 -1.42
CA TYR A 79 1.71 -16.31 -0.68
C TYR A 79 0.52 -16.30 -1.64
N ASP A 80 -0.66 -16.70 -1.16
CA ASP A 80 -1.90 -16.56 -1.93
C ASP A 80 -2.22 -15.07 -2.09
N PRO A 81 -2.19 -14.49 -3.30
CA PRO A 81 -2.36 -13.06 -3.51
C PRO A 81 -3.81 -12.59 -3.38
N ILE A 82 -4.79 -13.52 -3.41
CA ILE A 82 -6.21 -13.23 -3.22
C ILE A 82 -6.53 -13.20 -1.74
N ARG A 83 -6.02 -14.18 -0.98
CA ARG A 83 -6.20 -14.25 0.49
C ARG A 83 -5.35 -13.21 1.23
N ASN A 84 -4.14 -12.94 0.74
CA ASN A 84 -3.16 -12.05 1.37
C ASN A 84 -3.05 -10.74 0.58
N ASN A 85 -4.19 -10.12 0.27
CA ASN A 85 -4.19 -8.85 -0.43
C ASN A 85 -3.63 -7.74 0.48
N VAL A 86 -2.51 -7.16 0.08
CA VAL A 86 -1.91 -6.04 0.79
C VAL A 86 -2.70 -4.77 0.50
N GLY A 87 -3.38 -4.25 1.52
CA GLY A 87 -4.11 -3.00 1.41
C GLY A 87 -3.22 -1.82 1.03
N ARG A 88 -3.79 -0.81 0.37
CA ARG A 88 -3.03 0.30 -0.21
C ARG A 88 -2.31 1.17 0.82
N GLY A 89 -2.84 1.28 2.05
CA GLY A 89 -2.18 1.96 3.16
C GLY A 89 -0.86 1.29 3.53
N LEU A 90 -0.84 -0.05 3.58
CA LEU A 90 0.37 -0.80 3.90
C LEU A 90 1.43 -0.63 2.80
N LEU A 91 1.04 -0.67 1.53
CA LEU A 91 1.95 -0.40 0.41
C LEU A 91 2.50 1.03 0.41
N SER A 92 1.70 1.99 0.87
CA SER A 92 2.12 3.39 1.04
C SER A 92 3.19 3.50 2.14
N ALA A 93 2.97 2.86 3.29
CA ALA A 93 3.92 2.80 4.38
C ALA A 93 5.25 2.15 3.98
N ALA A 94 5.18 1.04 3.22
CA ALA A 94 6.35 0.39 2.61
C ALA A 94 7.06 1.35 1.65
N GLY A 95 6.26 2.10 0.90
CA GLY A 95 6.70 3.09 -0.08
C GLY A 95 7.61 4.20 0.46
N ILE A 96 7.57 4.44 1.77
CA ILE A 96 8.36 5.49 2.44
C ILE A 96 9.23 4.95 3.57
N ASP A 97 9.44 3.62 3.61
CA ASP A 97 10.22 2.94 4.66
C ASP A 97 9.71 3.22 6.10
N PHE A 98 8.38 3.36 6.28
CA PHE A 98 7.82 3.60 7.61
C PHE A 98 7.96 2.34 8.51
N PRO A 99 8.43 2.47 9.77
CA PRO A 99 8.54 1.33 10.69
C PRO A 99 7.17 0.74 11.08
N MET A 100 6.91 -0.50 10.67
CA MET A 100 5.61 -1.17 10.83
C MET A 100 5.57 -2.14 12.01
N THR A 101 4.41 -2.25 12.65
CA THR A 101 4.11 -3.16 13.77
C THR A 101 2.70 -3.73 13.65
N GLU A 102 2.39 -4.84 14.33
CA GLU A 102 1.05 -5.46 14.38
C GLU A 102 -0.04 -4.61 15.04
N ARG A 103 0.37 -3.49 15.64
CA ARG A 103 -0.49 -2.48 16.27
C ARG A 103 -0.86 -1.35 15.29
N ASP A 104 -0.39 -1.40 14.04
CA ASP A 104 -0.59 -0.32 13.07
C ASP A 104 -1.78 -0.57 12.15
N LEU A 105 -2.55 0.50 11.94
CA LEU A 105 -3.50 0.66 10.86
C LEU A 105 -3.01 1.78 9.93
N PHE A 106 -2.72 1.43 8.68
CA PHE A 106 -2.21 2.35 7.67
C PHE A 106 -3.33 2.85 6.78
N MET A 107 -3.30 4.15 6.48
CA MET A 107 -4.28 4.83 5.66
C MET A 107 -3.56 5.81 4.73
N ARG A 108 -3.98 5.84 3.47
CA ARG A 108 -3.56 6.89 2.55
C ARG A 108 -4.39 8.13 2.82
N VAL A 109 -3.71 9.26 2.87
CA VAL A 109 -4.30 10.59 3.01
C VAL A 109 -4.21 11.29 1.67
N ASN A 110 -5.32 11.87 1.24
CA ASN A 110 -5.30 12.99 0.31
C ASN A 110 -5.62 14.26 1.09
N PHE A 111 -4.72 15.23 1.04
CA PHE A 111 -5.06 16.61 1.37
C PHE A 111 -6.05 17.12 0.32
N ALA A 112 -7.20 17.59 0.81
CA ALA A 112 -8.32 18.05 0.02
C ALA A 112 -8.75 19.45 0.47
N THR A 113 -9.48 20.14 -0.39
CA THR A 113 -10.08 21.44 -0.10
C THR A 113 -11.58 21.26 -0.05
N ILE A 114 -12.18 21.58 1.09
CA ILE A 114 -13.62 21.69 1.27
C ILE A 114 -14.05 23.15 1.19
N ASP A 115 -15.24 23.36 0.65
CA ASP A 115 -15.92 24.64 0.61
C ASP A 115 -16.68 24.86 1.93
N LEU A 116 -16.22 25.82 2.74
CA LEU A 116 -16.81 26.13 4.03
C LEU A 116 -18.17 26.83 3.88
N ASP A 117 -18.40 27.56 2.79
CA ASP A 117 -19.65 28.28 2.52
C ASP A 117 -20.74 27.34 1.98
N HIS A 118 -20.34 26.17 1.48
CA HIS A 118 -21.25 25.18 0.88
C HIS A 118 -21.27 23.86 1.65
N GLN A 119 -21.60 23.93 2.94
CA GLN A 119 -21.83 22.76 3.82
C GLN A 119 -20.62 21.81 3.92
N GLY A 120 -19.39 22.30 3.71
CA GLY A 120 -18.19 21.47 3.77
C GLY A 120 -18.06 20.48 2.62
N ARG A 121 -18.69 20.74 1.47
CA ARG A 121 -18.55 19.90 0.27
C ARG A 121 -17.14 19.95 -0.28
N ILE A 122 -16.64 18.84 -0.80
CA ILE A 122 -15.29 18.76 -1.36
C ILE A 122 -15.21 19.54 -2.66
N ALA A 123 -14.50 20.67 -2.65
CA ALA A 123 -14.24 21.48 -3.83
C ALA A 123 -13.12 20.86 -4.69
N ASP A 124 -12.06 20.37 -4.05
CA ASP A 124 -10.95 19.70 -4.73
C ASP A 124 -10.36 18.58 -3.86
N ARG A 125 -10.45 17.34 -4.35
CA ARG A 125 -9.93 16.14 -3.68
C ARG A 125 -8.40 16.07 -3.58
N ARG A 126 -7.69 16.93 -4.29
CA ARG A 126 -6.23 16.94 -4.38
C ARG A 126 -5.62 18.27 -3.96
N ALA A 127 -6.43 19.21 -3.48
CA ALA A 127 -5.99 20.55 -3.07
C ALA A 127 -5.07 21.24 -4.10
N GLY A 128 -5.41 21.16 -5.39
CA GLY A 128 -4.61 21.74 -6.47
C GLY A 128 -3.25 21.05 -6.72
N ARG A 129 -3.03 19.86 -6.14
CA ARG A 129 -1.73 19.18 -6.07
C ARG A 129 -0.67 20.09 -5.46
N ILE A 130 -0.88 20.47 -4.20
CA ILE A 130 0.14 21.17 -3.39
C ILE A 130 1.51 20.52 -3.56
N ASP A 131 2.58 21.32 -3.46
CA ASP A 131 3.94 20.82 -3.55
C ASP A 131 4.35 20.02 -2.30
N ASN A 132 5.47 19.31 -2.39
CA ASN A 132 5.97 18.45 -1.31
C ASN A 132 6.40 19.22 -0.07
N GLU A 133 6.84 20.47 -0.18
CA GLU A 133 7.24 21.29 0.96
C GLU A 133 6.01 21.73 1.76
N THR A 134 4.98 22.18 1.07
CA THR A 134 3.66 22.48 1.65
C THR A 134 3.10 21.24 2.34
N ASN A 135 3.09 20.07 1.69
CA ASN A 135 2.64 18.83 2.31
C ASN A 135 3.40 18.50 3.60
N ARG A 136 4.74 18.55 3.60
CA ARG A 136 5.55 18.29 4.80
C ARG A 136 5.21 19.24 5.95
N ARG A 137 4.94 20.51 5.65
CA ARG A 137 4.50 21.50 6.65
C ARG A 137 3.15 21.09 7.24
N LEU A 138 2.20 20.66 6.42
CA LEU A 138 0.88 20.23 6.87
C LEU A 138 0.94 18.93 7.69
N CYS A 139 1.70 17.92 7.26
CA CYS A 139 1.93 16.69 8.04
C CYS A 139 2.52 17.01 9.42
N ARG A 140 3.51 17.91 9.50
CA ARG A 140 4.08 18.36 10.78
C ARG A 140 3.05 19.07 11.65
N LYS A 141 2.27 19.98 11.06
CA LYS A 141 1.20 20.71 11.74
C LYS A 141 0.17 19.75 12.35
N LEU A 142 -0.23 18.73 11.59
CA LEU A 142 -1.12 17.66 12.06
C LEU A 142 -0.46 16.84 13.18
N HIS A 143 0.80 16.45 13.01
CA HIS A 143 1.54 15.71 14.03
C HIS A 143 1.72 16.50 15.33
N GLU A 144 1.79 17.83 15.29
CA GLU A 144 1.88 18.67 16.49
C GLU A 144 0.52 18.90 17.17
N ARG A 145 -0.55 19.07 16.39
CA ARG A 145 -1.87 19.49 16.91
C ARG A 145 -2.86 18.36 17.18
N VAL A 146 -2.74 17.22 16.48
CA VAL A 146 -3.70 16.13 16.58
C VAL A 146 -3.29 15.16 17.68
N ARG A 147 -4.08 15.10 18.75
CA ARG A 147 -3.96 14.13 19.84
C ARG A 147 -5.32 13.50 20.10
N LEU A 148 -5.40 12.18 20.09
CA LEU A 148 -6.63 11.43 20.33
C LEU A 148 -6.87 11.24 21.82
N THR A 149 -8.14 11.34 22.23
CA THR A 149 -8.56 11.10 23.62
C THR A 149 -8.35 9.66 24.07
N SER A 150 -8.34 8.72 23.14
CA SER A 150 -8.05 7.30 23.39
C SER A 150 -6.61 7.00 23.81
N GLY A 151 -5.68 7.95 23.62
CA GLY A 151 -4.25 7.75 23.86
C GLY A 151 -3.53 6.94 22.76
N MET A 152 -4.22 6.59 21.66
CA MET A 152 -3.60 5.99 20.48
C MET A 152 -2.59 6.95 19.84
N GLU A 153 -1.51 6.41 19.31
CA GLU A 153 -0.47 7.19 18.64
C GLU A 153 -0.85 7.47 17.18
N VAL A 154 -0.50 8.66 16.71
CA VAL A 154 -0.88 9.19 15.39
C VAL A 154 0.37 9.68 14.67
N PHE A 155 0.59 9.16 13.46
CA PHE A 155 1.72 9.53 12.62
C PHE A 155 1.24 10.04 11.27
N PHE A 156 1.85 11.11 10.77
CA PHE A 156 1.59 11.66 9.44
C PHE A 156 2.91 11.84 8.72
N GLU A 157 3.05 11.19 7.55
CA GLU A 157 4.27 11.24 6.76
C GLU A 157 3.96 11.65 5.32
N THR A 158 4.79 12.52 4.75
CA THR A 158 4.62 12.96 3.36
C THR A 158 4.97 11.84 2.39
N GLU A 159 4.08 11.58 1.43
CA GLU A 159 4.42 10.75 0.26
C GLU A 159 4.85 11.63 -0.92
N LYS A 160 3.89 12.33 -1.53
CA LYS A 160 4.07 13.13 -2.74
C LYS A 160 2.87 14.01 -3.02
N GLU A 161 3.12 15.27 -3.35
CA GLU A 161 2.11 16.29 -3.63
C GLU A 161 1.06 16.36 -2.53
N HIS A 162 -0.22 16.10 -2.83
CA HIS A 162 -1.32 16.04 -1.88
C HIS A 162 -1.40 14.74 -1.07
N ARG A 163 -0.52 13.76 -1.35
CA ARG A 163 -0.58 12.43 -0.73
C ARG A 163 0.29 12.39 0.51
N ALA A 164 -0.23 11.79 1.54
CA ALA A 164 0.49 11.48 2.77
C ALA A 164 0.07 10.09 3.28
N LEU A 165 0.87 9.52 4.15
CA LEU A 165 0.53 8.37 4.96
C LEU A 165 -0.01 8.87 6.30
N PHE A 166 -1.10 8.27 6.76
CA PHE A 166 -1.55 8.33 8.14
C PHE A 166 -1.43 6.94 8.76
N VAL A 167 -0.85 6.88 9.96
CA VAL A 167 -0.75 5.65 10.75
C VAL A 167 -1.42 5.88 12.10
N LEU A 168 -2.39 5.04 12.41
CA LEU A 168 -2.95 4.90 13.74
C LEU A 168 -2.30 3.70 14.40
N ARG A 169 -1.68 3.89 15.57
CA ARG A 169 -1.04 2.82 16.33
C ARG A 169 -1.74 2.62 17.66
N GLY A 170 -2.21 1.40 17.89
CA GLY A 170 -2.97 1.02 19.08
C GLY A 170 -3.32 -0.46 19.09
N ASP A 171 -3.92 -0.91 20.18
CA ASP A 171 -4.31 -2.31 20.33
C ASP A 171 -5.70 -2.56 19.73
N ASN A 172 -5.89 -3.76 19.16
CA ASN A 172 -7.17 -4.23 18.62
C ASN A 172 -7.78 -3.36 17.50
N LEU A 173 -6.95 -2.66 16.71
CA LEU A 173 -7.43 -1.89 15.56
C LEU A 173 -8.09 -2.78 14.50
N ARG A 174 -9.09 -2.25 13.80
CA ARG A 174 -9.81 -2.91 12.69
C ARG A 174 -9.76 -2.06 11.43
N GLU A 175 -9.71 -2.72 10.27
CA GLU A 175 -9.63 -2.04 8.97
C GLU A 175 -10.99 -2.00 8.25
N GLU A 176 -11.98 -2.73 8.77
CA GLU A 176 -13.32 -2.88 8.20
C GLU A 176 -14.19 -1.65 8.49
N ILE A 177 -13.81 -0.52 7.89
CA ILE A 177 -14.40 0.81 8.09
C ILE A 177 -14.57 1.48 6.72
N GLU A 178 -15.65 2.23 6.52
CA GLU A 178 -15.85 3.02 5.31
C GLU A 178 -14.75 4.08 5.12
N GLU A 179 -14.23 4.22 3.90
CA GLU A 179 -13.28 5.27 3.53
C GLU A 179 -13.98 6.65 3.56
N THR A 180 -13.27 7.70 3.99
CA THR A 180 -13.86 9.05 4.03
C THR A 180 -13.83 9.77 2.68
N ASP A 181 -13.02 9.31 1.72
CA ASP A 181 -12.98 9.87 0.35
C ASP A 181 -14.15 9.33 -0.50
N PRO A 182 -15.15 10.15 -0.87
CA PRO A 182 -16.29 9.73 -1.69
C PRO A 182 -15.93 9.52 -3.16
N GLN A 183 -14.68 9.78 -3.51
CA GLN A 183 -14.15 9.72 -4.87
C GLN A 183 -14.74 10.72 -5.87
N GLN A 184 -15.52 11.69 -5.38
CA GLN A 184 -16.17 12.73 -6.17
C GLN A 184 -16.06 14.11 -5.49
N THR A 185 -16.10 15.18 -6.28
CA THR A 185 -16.24 16.56 -5.78
C THR A 185 -17.71 16.96 -5.65
N GLY A 186 -18.00 18.04 -4.93
CA GLY A 186 -19.36 18.56 -4.75
C GLY A 186 -20.21 17.77 -3.75
N VAL A 187 -19.64 16.78 -3.06
CA VAL A 187 -20.28 16.02 -1.98
C VAL A 187 -19.45 16.15 -0.70
N PRO A 188 -20.05 16.02 0.50
CA PRO A 188 -19.28 15.98 1.74
C PRO A 188 -18.43 14.69 1.82
N PRO A 189 -17.34 14.70 2.61
CA PRO A 189 -16.65 13.47 3.00
C PRO A 189 -17.61 12.49 3.66
N PHE A 190 -17.37 11.19 3.49
CA PHE A 190 -18.16 10.17 4.19
C PHE A 190 -17.70 10.03 5.65
N PRO A 191 -18.62 9.76 6.58
CA PRO A 191 -18.25 9.38 7.94
C PRO A 191 -17.56 8.00 7.91
N PRO A 192 -16.52 7.77 8.73
CA PRO A 192 -15.80 6.50 8.76
C PRO A 192 -16.60 5.44 9.54
N ARG A 193 -17.69 4.93 8.95
CA ARG A 193 -18.59 4.00 9.63
C ARG A 193 -17.99 2.60 9.75
N PRO A 194 -18.15 1.91 10.89
CA PRO A 194 -17.71 0.54 11.03
C PRO A 194 -18.59 -0.38 10.18
N LEU A 195 -17.96 -1.30 9.44
CA LEU A 195 -18.64 -2.33 8.65
C LEU A 195 -18.98 -3.57 9.49
N ILE A 196 -18.36 -3.69 10.67
CA ILE A 196 -18.56 -4.76 11.64
C ILE A 196 -18.50 -4.18 13.08
N PRO A 197 -19.17 -4.81 14.07
CA PRO A 197 -19.20 -4.31 15.44
C PRO A 197 -17.82 -4.13 16.10
N GLU A 198 -16.86 -4.99 15.78
CA GLU A 198 -15.52 -4.94 16.38
C GLU A 198 -14.71 -3.72 15.92
N ALA A 199 -15.13 -3.06 14.84
CA ALA A 199 -14.45 -1.89 14.29
C ALA A 199 -14.89 -0.56 14.93
N GLU A 200 -15.91 -0.57 15.80
CA GLU A 200 -16.50 0.63 16.41
C GLU A 200 -15.45 1.55 17.06
N ASN A 201 -14.59 1.00 17.92
CA ASN A 201 -13.58 1.80 18.61
C ASN A 201 -12.57 2.43 17.65
N THR A 202 -12.27 1.75 16.54
CA THR A 202 -11.34 2.28 15.53
C THR A 202 -12.03 3.34 14.68
N ALA A 203 -13.31 3.15 14.33
CA ALA A 203 -14.13 4.12 13.62
C ALA A 203 -14.25 5.43 14.40
N VAL A 204 -14.56 5.37 15.71
CA VAL A 204 -14.61 6.53 16.60
C VAL A 204 -13.27 7.27 16.64
N ALA A 205 -12.14 6.55 16.73
CA ALA A 205 -10.82 7.16 16.73
C ALA A 205 -10.49 7.85 15.41
N ILE A 206 -10.91 7.27 14.28
CA ILE A 206 -10.73 7.88 12.94
C ILE A 206 -11.63 9.10 12.78
N GLU A 207 -12.88 9.05 13.27
CA GLU A 207 -13.79 10.20 13.25
C GLU A 207 -13.23 11.37 14.06
N GLU A 208 -12.78 11.11 15.29
CA GLU A 208 -12.11 12.11 16.14
C GLU A 208 -10.88 12.70 15.45
N LEU A 209 -10.05 11.86 14.81
CA LEU A 209 -8.88 12.30 14.07
C LEU A 209 -9.26 13.23 12.91
N VAL A 210 -10.26 12.86 12.12
CA VAL A 210 -10.69 13.63 10.95
C VAL A 210 -11.21 15.00 11.37
N GLU A 211 -12.00 15.08 12.44
CA GLU A 211 -12.47 16.36 12.97
C GLU A 211 -11.33 17.21 13.53
N LYS A 212 -10.42 16.63 14.33
CA LYS A 212 -9.23 17.36 14.82
C LYS A 212 -8.31 17.82 13.71
N ALA A 213 -8.15 17.03 12.65
CA ALA A 213 -7.35 17.38 11.49
C ALA A 213 -7.99 18.56 10.74
N LYS A 214 -9.31 18.54 10.55
CA LYS A 214 -10.07 19.64 9.96
C LYS A 214 -9.93 20.93 10.78
N GLU A 215 -10.05 20.86 12.11
CA GLU A 215 -9.81 21.99 13.01
C GLU A 215 -8.37 22.52 12.89
N ALA A 216 -7.38 21.62 12.89
CA ALA A 216 -5.97 21.98 12.80
C ALA A 216 -5.59 22.64 11.47
N LEU A 217 -6.33 22.35 10.40
CA LEU A 217 -6.10 22.84 9.03
C LEU A 217 -7.06 23.99 8.64
N ALA A 218 -7.94 24.45 9.54
CA ALA A 218 -8.98 25.42 9.23
C ALA A 218 -8.47 26.79 8.73
N ASP A 219 -7.23 27.15 9.07
CA ASP A 219 -6.54 28.37 8.63
C ASP A 219 -5.85 28.24 7.26
N GLU A 220 -5.88 27.06 6.63
CA GLU A 220 -5.32 26.87 5.29
C GLU A 220 -6.36 27.20 4.20
N GLU A 221 -6.00 28.00 3.20
CA GLU A 221 -6.89 28.33 2.07
C GLU A 221 -7.16 27.10 1.17
N LYS A 222 -6.14 26.23 1.04
CA LYS A 222 -6.19 24.94 0.33
C LYS A 222 -5.70 23.86 1.27
N ALA A 223 -6.09 22.61 1.02
CA ALA A 223 -5.71 21.48 1.88
C ALA A 223 -6.24 21.61 3.33
N ASN A 224 -7.42 22.23 3.49
CA ASN A 224 -8.11 22.42 4.77
C ASN A 224 -8.85 21.17 5.28
N MET A 225 -8.72 20.03 4.60
CA MET A 225 -9.35 18.76 4.95
C MET A 225 -8.44 17.58 4.56
N ILE A 226 -8.59 16.47 5.26
CA ILE A 226 -7.99 15.18 4.87
C ILE A 226 -9.06 14.19 4.42
N LEU A 227 -8.78 13.43 3.37
CA LEU A 227 -9.60 12.31 2.92
C LEU A 227 -8.78 11.02 3.06
N LEU A 228 -9.34 10.03 3.75
CA LEU A 228 -8.67 8.80 4.11
C LEU A 228 -9.12 7.65 3.21
N ARG A 229 -8.16 6.82 2.79
CA ARG A 229 -8.39 5.70 1.88
C ARG A 229 -7.47 4.51 2.14
N GLY A 230 -7.87 3.36 1.62
CA GLY A 230 -7.04 2.18 1.50
C GLY A 230 -6.62 1.62 2.85
N TYR A 231 -7.57 1.53 3.79
CA TYR A 231 -7.31 1.13 5.17
C TYR A 231 -6.70 -0.26 5.16
N ALA A 232 -5.58 -0.42 5.85
CA ALA A 232 -4.80 -1.65 5.83
C ALA A 232 -4.13 -1.83 7.19
N ARG A 233 -4.63 -2.77 7.98
CA ARG A 233 -4.00 -3.20 9.22
C ARG A 233 -2.77 -4.02 8.88
N TYR A 234 -1.69 -3.79 9.61
CA TYR A 234 -0.55 -4.68 9.52
C TYR A 234 -0.95 -6.10 9.93
N ARG A 235 -0.72 -7.05 9.03
CA ARG A 235 -0.80 -8.48 9.33
C ARG A 235 0.58 -9.05 9.08
N ARG A 236 1.19 -9.63 10.10
CA ARG A 236 2.45 -10.34 9.92
C ARG A 236 2.18 -11.60 9.09
N PHE A 237 2.74 -11.63 7.89
CA PHE A 237 2.78 -12.86 7.10
C PHE A 237 3.91 -13.75 7.59
N PRO A 238 3.76 -15.08 7.54
CA PRO A 238 4.87 -15.98 7.85
C PRO A 238 6.05 -15.64 6.95
N GLY A 239 7.21 -15.35 7.51
CA GLY A 239 8.37 -14.91 6.73
C GLY A 239 8.88 -16.00 5.80
N ILE A 240 9.70 -15.63 4.81
CA ILE A 240 10.35 -16.60 3.89
C ILE A 240 11.15 -17.67 4.65
N GLY A 241 11.77 -17.31 5.77
CA GLY A 241 12.46 -18.27 6.63
C GLY A 241 11.53 -19.24 7.34
N GLU A 242 10.33 -18.79 7.76
CA GLU A 242 9.32 -19.64 8.38
C GLU A 242 8.68 -20.59 7.36
N ARG A 243 8.42 -20.10 6.13
CA ARG A 243 7.73 -20.87 5.07
C ARG A 243 8.62 -21.78 4.24
N PHE A 244 9.90 -21.46 4.11
CA PHE A 244 10.80 -22.18 3.22
C PHE A 244 12.12 -22.61 3.90
N GLY A 245 12.31 -22.31 5.19
CA GLY A 245 13.54 -22.66 5.91
C GLY A 245 14.79 -21.90 5.43
N LEU A 246 14.60 -20.81 4.67
CA LEU A 246 15.67 -20.02 4.06
C LEU A 246 16.16 -18.91 4.98
N ASN A 247 17.36 -18.38 4.72
CA ASN A 247 17.83 -17.12 5.27
C ASN A 247 17.77 -16.05 4.15
N PRO A 248 16.68 -15.27 4.05
CA PRO A 248 16.44 -14.41 2.89
C PRO A 248 17.24 -13.11 2.95
N LEU A 249 17.63 -12.61 1.78
CA LEU A 249 18.11 -11.25 1.55
C LEU A 249 17.44 -10.72 0.29
N ALA A 250 16.79 -9.56 0.39
CA ALA A 250 16.20 -8.87 -0.75
C ALA A 250 17.13 -7.72 -1.21
N ILE A 251 17.44 -7.68 -2.50
CA ILE A 251 18.12 -6.56 -3.14
C ILE A 251 17.08 -5.86 -4.02
N ALA A 252 16.48 -4.81 -3.49
CA ALA A 252 15.44 -4.04 -4.15
C ALA A 252 15.65 -2.55 -3.95
N ASN A 253 15.38 -1.75 -4.99
CA ASN A 253 15.48 -0.29 -4.93
C ASN A 253 14.10 0.38 -4.84
N TYR A 254 13.09 -0.20 -5.49
CA TYR A 254 11.75 0.36 -5.46
C TYR A 254 11.14 0.19 -4.06
N PRO A 255 10.65 1.25 -3.41
CA PRO A 255 10.19 1.18 -2.03
C PRO A 255 9.10 0.12 -1.77
N MET A 256 8.15 -0.06 -2.68
CA MET A 256 7.13 -1.11 -2.57
C MET A 256 7.69 -2.54 -2.67
N TYR A 257 8.88 -2.73 -3.26
CA TYR A 257 9.58 -4.03 -3.26
C TYR A 257 10.47 -4.23 -2.03
N ARG A 258 10.79 -3.14 -1.33
CA ARG A 258 11.60 -3.16 -0.10
C ARG A 258 10.77 -3.48 1.13
N GLY A 259 9.56 -2.92 1.22
CA GLY A 259 8.60 -3.27 2.28
C GLY A 259 7.86 -4.56 1.98
#